data_AF-A0A7C5X4V9-F1
#
_entry.id   AF-A0A7C5X4V9-F1
#
_cell.length_a   1.000
_cell.length_b   1.000
_cell.length_c   1.000
_cell.angle_alpha   90.00
_cell.angle_beta   90.00
_cell.angle_gamma   90.00
#
_symmetry.space_group_name_H-M   'P 1'
#
loop_
_entity.id
_entity.type
_entity.pdbx_description
1 polymer ?
#
loop_
_entity_poly.entity_id
_entity_poly.type
_entity_poly.pdbx_seq_one_letter_code
_entity_poly.pdbx_strand_id
1 'polypeptide(L)'
;MGRAALLLQLIEEHVELLEAKVVELGADRLVEDAFLFYAVLHTLQVASQALIDLAAHAVAEAGLGVPDRYAALPELLAKAGALSDDETVTFRKIVGFRNVLVHGYTSVSRQLVREILVERRFKDLERLALKIVEWARKHGVDP
;
A
#
# COMPACT_ATOMS: atom_id res chain seq x y z
N MET A 1 -8.27 15.49 -13.26
CA MET A 1 -8.22 14.18 -12.59
C MET A 1 -8.24 14.44 -11.09
N GLY A 2 -9.12 13.76 -10.34
CA GLY A 2 -9.18 13.87 -8.88
C GLY A 2 -7.92 13.29 -8.21
N ARG A 3 -7.68 13.64 -6.95
CA ARG A 3 -6.48 13.24 -6.20
C ARG A 3 -6.37 11.72 -6.06
N ALA A 4 -7.44 10.99 -5.76
CA ALA A 4 -7.34 9.53 -5.70
C ALA A 4 -7.08 8.86 -7.03
N ALA A 5 -7.52 9.42 -8.16
CA ALA A 5 -7.20 8.84 -9.47
C ALA A 5 -5.68 8.85 -9.70
N LEU A 6 -5.00 9.93 -9.32
CA LEU A 6 -3.54 10.03 -9.39
C LEU A 6 -2.85 9.06 -8.43
N LEU A 7 -3.37 8.92 -7.20
CA LEU A 7 -2.81 7.99 -6.21
C LEU A 7 -3.00 6.53 -6.63
N LEU A 8 -4.17 6.17 -7.16
CA LEU A 8 -4.44 4.84 -7.67
C LEU A 8 -3.50 4.50 -8.84
N GLN A 9 -3.39 5.39 -9.83
CA GLN A 9 -2.48 5.20 -10.95
C GLN A 9 -1.02 5.02 -10.48
N LEU A 10 -0.57 5.84 -9.52
CA LEU A 10 0.77 5.70 -8.95
C LEU A 10 0.99 4.32 -8.31
N ILE A 11 0.00 3.79 -7.59
CA ILE A 11 0.06 2.46 -6.97
C ILE A 11 0.15 1.38 -8.05
N GLU A 12 -0.70 1.45 -9.08
CA GLU A 12 -0.73 0.53 -10.21
C GLU A 12 0.63 0.48 -10.92
N GLU A 13 1.20 1.65 -11.25
CA GLU A 13 2.52 1.78 -11.90
C GLU A 13 3.64 1.12 -11.07
N HIS A 14 3.62 1.28 -9.74
CA HIS A 14 4.64 0.72 -8.86
C HIS A 14 4.46 -0.79 -8.67
N VAL A 15 3.22 -1.28 -8.61
CA VAL A 15 2.92 -2.72 -8.55
C VAL A 15 3.31 -3.40 -9.85
N GLU A 16 3.02 -2.80 -11.01
CA GLU A 16 3.43 -3.29 -12.31
C GLU A 16 4.96 -3.31 -12.46
N LEU A 17 5.64 -2.24 -12.02
CA LEU A 17 7.11 -2.20 -12.00
C LEU A 17 7.70 -3.35 -11.18
N LEU A 18 7.16 -3.61 -9.98
CA LEU A 18 7.61 -4.72 -9.13
C LEU A 18 7.36 -6.06 -9.79
N GLU A 19 6.17 -6.28 -10.36
CA GLU A 19 5.85 -7.53 -11.06
C GLU A 19 6.80 -7.77 -12.23
N ALA A 20 7.01 -6.75 -13.08
CA ALA A 20 7.91 -6.84 -14.21
C ALA A 20 9.34 -7.19 -13.78
N LYS A 21 9.85 -6.54 -12.72
CA LYS A 21 11.20 -6.80 -12.20
C LYS A 21 11.33 -8.17 -11.53
N VAL A 22 10.30 -8.65 -10.84
CA VAL A 22 10.28 -9.99 -10.27
C VAL A 22 10.30 -11.06 -11.37
N VAL A 23 9.54 -10.86 -12.45
CA VAL A 23 9.55 -11.76 -13.62
C VAL A 23 10.89 -11.73 -14.37
N GLU A 24 11.47 -10.55 -14.54
CA GLU A 24 12.73 -10.36 -15.28
C GLU A 24 13.96 -10.89 -14.53
N LEU A 25 14.06 -10.61 -13.23
CA LEU A 25 15.30 -10.81 -12.46
C LEU A 25 15.19 -11.89 -11.39
N GLY A 26 13.98 -12.25 -10.97
CA GLY A 26 13.72 -13.13 -9.83
C GLY A 26 13.87 -12.41 -8.49
N ALA A 27 13.12 -12.89 -7.49
CA ALA A 27 13.11 -12.29 -6.15
C ALA A 27 14.49 -12.34 -5.46
N ASP A 28 15.25 -13.43 -5.64
CA ASP A 28 16.57 -13.58 -5.00
C ASP A 28 17.56 -12.52 -5.47
N ARG A 29 17.67 -12.29 -6.78
CA ARG A 29 18.55 -11.25 -7.33
C ARG A 29 18.16 -9.86 -6.84
N LEU A 30 16.86 -9.57 -6.79
CA LEU A 30 16.33 -8.29 -6.33
C LEU A 30 16.65 -8.02 -4.86
N VAL A 31 16.75 -9.05 -4.02
CA VAL A 31 17.04 -8.88 -2.59
C VAL A 31 18.52 -9.05 -2.25
N GLU A 32 19.33 -9.70 -3.08
CA GLU A 32 20.77 -9.91 -2.83
C GLU A 32 21.61 -8.73 -3.31
N ASP A 33 21.32 -8.21 -4.51
CA ASP A 33 21.98 -7.00 -5.00
C ASP A 33 21.56 -5.78 -4.17
N ALA A 34 22.54 -5.04 -3.64
CA ALA A 34 22.27 -3.93 -2.73
C ALA A 34 21.51 -2.79 -3.41
N PHE A 35 21.84 -2.45 -4.66
CA PHE A 35 21.19 -1.35 -5.37
C PHE A 35 19.76 -1.72 -5.73
N LEU A 36 19.54 -2.93 -6.25
CA LEU A 36 18.21 -3.43 -6.55
C LEU A 36 17.35 -3.54 -5.29
N PHE A 37 17.94 -3.98 -4.18
CA PHE A 37 17.23 -4.07 -2.90
C PHE A 37 16.70 -2.71 -2.46
N TYR A 38 17.53 -1.66 -2.51
CA TYR A 38 17.07 -0.31 -2.17
C TYR A 38 16.03 0.23 -3.15
N ALA A 39 16.14 -0.10 -4.45
CA ALA A 39 15.11 0.25 -5.43
C ALA A 39 13.77 -0.42 -5.09
N VAL A 40 13.77 -1.70 -4.72
CA VAL A 40 12.57 -2.43 -4.27
C VAL A 40 11.99 -1.79 -3.01
N LEU A 41 12.82 -1.49 -2.00
CA LEU A 41 12.36 -0.85 -0.77
C LEU A 41 11.68 0.49 -1.04
N HIS A 42 12.31 1.34 -1.86
CA HIS A 42 11.74 2.63 -2.22
C HIS A 42 10.42 2.47 -3.00
N THR A 43 10.37 1.51 -3.94
CA THR A 43 9.16 1.26 -4.73
C THR A 43 8.00 0.82 -3.83
N LEU A 44 8.24 -0.10 -2.89
CA LEU A 44 7.24 -0.51 -1.90
C LEU A 44 6.86 0.64 -0.96
N GLN A 45 7.81 1.49 -0.56
CA GLN A 45 7.55 2.65 0.28
C GLN A 45 6.58 3.63 -0.38
N VAL A 46 6.85 4.01 -1.63
CA VAL A 46 6.02 4.97 -2.38
C VAL A 46 4.62 4.43 -2.57
N ALA A 47 4.48 3.18 -3.03
CA ALA A 47 3.18 2.57 -3.23
C ALA A 47 2.39 2.42 -1.91
N SER A 48 3.07 2.05 -0.81
CA SER A 48 2.43 1.97 0.52
C SER A 48 1.99 3.33 1.03
N GLN A 49 2.79 4.39 0.83
CA GLN A 49 2.41 5.75 1.21
C GLN A 49 1.22 6.24 0.37
N ALA A 50 1.22 5.97 -0.93
CA ALA A 50 0.12 6.35 -1.82
C ALA A 50 -1.20 5.68 -1.40
N LEU A 51 -1.19 4.41 -1.01
CA LEU A 51 -2.37 3.72 -0.47
C LEU A 51 -2.88 4.41 0.81
N ILE A 52 -1.97 4.79 1.71
CA ILE A 52 -2.31 5.49 2.96
C ILE A 52 -2.92 6.85 2.68
N ASP A 53 -2.36 7.61 1.74
CA ASP A 53 -2.85 8.93 1.36
C ASP A 53 -4.23 8.83 0.67
N LEU A 54 -4.45 7.80 -0.14
CA LEU A 54 -5.74 7.52 -0.77
C LEU A 54 -6.79 7.18 0.28
N ALA A 55 -6.46 6.30 1.23
CA ALA A 55 -7.34 5.95 2.33
C ALA A 55 -7.68 7.17 3.21
N ALA A 56 -6.69 8.02 3.50
CA ALA A 56 -6.89 9.24 4.27
C ALA A 56 -7.81 10.23 3.55
N HIS A 57 -7.65 10.38 2.24
CA HIS A 57 -8.50 11.23 1.43
C HIS A 57 -9.95 10.71 1.43
N ALA A 58 -10.16 9.44 1.12
CA ALA A 58 -11.49 8.82 1.14
C ALA A 58 -12.18 8.92 2.51
N VAL A 59 -11.44 8.71 3.61
CA VAL A 59 -11.97 8.87 4.99
C VAL A 59 -12.41 10.32 5.25
N ALA A 60 -11.62 11.30 4.82
CA ALA A 60 -11.91 12.71 5.02
C ALA A 60 -13.12 13.16 4.20
N GLU A 61 -13.15 12.83 2.92
CA GLU A 61 -14.25 13.20 2.00
C GLU A 61 -15.57 12.52 2.39
N ALA A 62 -15.51 11.29 2.91
CA ALA A 62 -16.68 10.58 3.41
C ALA A 62 -17.12 10.99 4.83
N GLY A 63 -16.39 11.90 5.49
CA GLY A 63 -16.72 12.37 6.84
C GLY A 63 -16.68 11.29 7.92
N LEU A 64 -15.83 10.26 7.77
CA LEU A 64 -15.77 9.12 8.69
C LEU A 64 -15.04 9.42 10.02
N GLY A 65 -14.56 10.65 10.18
CA GLY A 65 -13.85 11.13 11.36
C GLY A 65 -12.39 11.48 11.07
N VAL A 66 -11.71 12.04 12.07
CA VAL A 66 -10.28 12.39 11.99
C VAL A 66 -9.47 11.24 12.59
N PRO A 67 -8.59 10.58 11.82
CA PRO A 67 -7.75 9.52 12.37
C PRO A 67 -6.64 10.12 13.25
N ASP A 68 -6.53 9.67 14.50
CA ASP A 68 -5.44 10.07 15.41
C ASP A 68 -4.05 9.67 14.87
N ARG A 69 -4.01 8.63 14.02
CA ARG A 69 -2.82 8.08 13.38
C ARG A 69 -3.22 7.34 12.10
N TYR A 70 -2.29 7.22 11.14
CA TYR A 70 -2.53 6.44 9.91
C TYR A 70 -2.95 4.99 10.17
N ALA A 71 -2.50 4.40 11.29
CA ALA A 71 -2.89 3.06 11.70
C ALA A 71 -4.35 2.93 12.17
N ALA A 72 -5.14 4.01 12.18
CA ALA A 72 -6.58 4.01 12.44
C ALA A 72 -7.44 4.03 11.16
N LEU A 73 -6.82 4.31 9.99
CA LEU A 73 -7.53 4.36 8.71
C LEU A 73 -8.20 3.02 8.34
N PRO A 74 -7.54 1.86 8.49
CA PRO A 74 -8.18 0.58 8.16
C PRO A 74 -9.47 0.34 8.96
N GLU A 75 -9.48 0.71 10.24
CA GLU A 75 -10.63 0.51 11.13
C GLU A 75 -11.80 1.44 10.80
N LEU A 76 -11.53 2.69 10.40
CA LEU A 76 -12.57 3.62 9.96
C LEU A 76 -13.23 3.11 8.66
N LEU A 77 -12.42 2.66 7.71
CA LEU A 77 -12.89 2.09 6.45
C LEU A 77 -13.66 0.77 6.66
N ALA A 78 -13.22 -0.09 7.58
CA ALA A 78 -13.93 -1.32 7.93
C ALA A 78 -15.31 -1.03 8.54
N LYS A 79 -15.40 -0.09 9.48
CA LYS A 79 -16.68 0.33 10.09
C LYS A 79 -17.65 0.89 9.05
N ALA A 80 -17.13 1.54 8.02
CA ALA A 80 -17.92 2.07 6.90
C ALA A 80 -18.25 1.02 5.82
N GLY A 81 -17.83 -0.25 6.01
CA GLY A 81 -18.09 -1.35 5.08
C GLY A 81 -17.19 -1.36 3.84
N ALA A 82 -16.12 -0.54 3.81
CA ALA A 82 -15.18 -0.48 2.68
C ALA A 82 -14.21 -1.67 2.68
N LEU A 83 -13.82 -2.16 3.85
CA LEU A 83 -12.85 -3.25 4.02
C LEU A 83 -13.43 -4.38 4.89
N SER A 84 -13.02 -5.62 4.60
CA SER A 84 -13.26 -6.78 5.48
C SER A 84 -12.24 -6.82 6.63
N ASP A 85 -12.45 -7.71 7.59
CA ASP A 85 -11.52 -7.91 8.71
C ASP A 85 -10.12 -8.32 8.23
N ASP A 86 -10.03 -9.23 7.26
CA ASP A 86 -8.75 -9.69 6.71
C ASP A 86 -8.00 -8.59 5.94
N GLU A 87 -8.74 -7.76 5.20
CA GLU A 87 -8.19 -6.60 4.50
C GLU A 87 -7.73 -5.52 5.47
N THR A 88 -8.47 -5.33 6.56
CA THR A 88 -8.11 -4.41 7.64
C THR A 88 -6.79 -4.84 8.29
N VAL A 89 -6.64 -6.14 8.58
CA VAL A 89 -5.39 -6.71 9.10
C VAL A 89 -4.24 -6.53 8.10
N THR A 90 -4.49 -6.78 6.82
CA THR A 90 -3.50 -6.62 5.75
C THR A 90 -3.05 -5.16 5.63
N PHE A 91 -3.98 -4.22 5.59
CA PHE A 91 -3.66 -2.80 5.49
C PHE A 91 -2.89 -2.32 6.73
N ARG A 92 -3.25 -2.78 7.93
CA ARG A 92 -2.48 -2.48 9.16
C ARG A 92 -1.02 -2.95 9.06
N LYS A 93 -0.78 -4.13 8.49
CA LYS A 93 0.59 -4.65 8.24
C LYS A 93 1.34 -3.76 7.24
N ILE A 94 0.69 -3.30 6.18
CA ILE A 94 1.27 -2.36 5.19
C ILE A 94 1.66 -1.03 5.84
N VAL A 95 0.80 -0.44 6.68
CA VAL A 95 1.12 0.78 7.44
C VAL A 95 2.33 0.55 8.34
N GLY A 96 2.37 -0.57 9.06
CA GLY A 96 3.50 -0.94 9.90
C GLY A 96 4.81 -1.09 9.11
N PHE A 97 4.75 -1.79 7.98
CA PHE A 97 5.91 -1.96 7.09
C PHE A 97 6.41 -0.62 6.56
N ARG A 98 5.53 0.26 6.07
CA ARG A 98 5.88 1.61 5.62
C ARG A 98 6.56 2.42 6.73
N ASN A 99 6.06 2.34 7.96
CA ASN A 99 6.67 3.04 9.10
C ASN A 99 8.11 2.55 9.36
N VAL A 100 8.35 1.24 9.27
CA VAL A 100 9.70 0.66 9.39
C VAL A 100 10.62 1.19 8.28
N LEU A 101 10.15 1.24 7.03
CA LEU A 101 10.93 1.76 5.90
C LEU A 101 11.35 3.22 6.09
N VAL A 102 10.45 4.07 6.56
CA VAL A 102 10.70 5.52 6.71
C VAL A 102 11.56 5.84 7.93
N HIS A 103 11.29 5.20 9.06
CA HIS A 103 11.94 5.59 10.32
C HIS A 103 13.37 5.08 10.44
N GLY A 104 13.80 4.11 9.62
CA GLY A 104 15.23 3.79 9.43
C GLY A 104 16.00 3.30 10.66
N TYR A 105 15.36 3.21 11.83
CA TYR A 105 15.98 2.79 13.09
C TYR A 105 16.26 1.27 13.14
N THR A 106 15.69 0.50 12.22
CA THR A 106 15.90 -0.94 12.07
C THR A 106 16.20 -1.28 10.62
N SER A 107 17.17 -2.17 10.40
CA SER A 107 17.41 -2.71 9.07
C SER A 107 16.20 -3.52 8.60
N VAL A 108 15.76 -3.30 7.37
CA VAL A 108 14.67 -4.06 6.77
C VAL A 108 15.14 -5.49 6.51
N SER A 109 14.37 -6.48 6.97
CA SER A 109 14.67 -7.89 6.74
C SER A 109 14.60 -8.22 5.24
N ARG A 110 15.75 -8.56 4.63
CA ARG A 110 15.81 -9.08 3.25
C ARG A 110 14.94 -10.33 3.07
N GLN A 111 14.85 -11.17 4.10
CA GLN A 111 14.00 -12.35 4.08
C GLN A 111 12.51 -11.98 3.96
N LEU A 112 12.05 -11.00 4.73
CA LEU A 112 10.67 -10.50 4.61
C LEU A 112 10.39 -9.93 3.22
N VAL A 113 11.31 -9.13 2.68
CA VAL A 113 11.14 -8.55 1.33
C VAL A 113 11.14 -9.65 0.27
N ARG A 114 11.98 -10.68 0.41
CA ARG A 114 11.95 -11.85 -0.47
C ARG A 114 10.58 -12.52 -0.46
N GLU A 115 10.01 -12.76 0.72
CA GLU A 115 8.67 -13.33 0.85
C GLU A 115 7.59 -12.45 0.18
N ILE A 116 7.66 -11.13 0.38
CA ILE A 116 6.74 -10.18 -0.29
C ILE A 116 6.81 -10.32 -1.82
N LEU A 117 8.02 -10.43 -2.38
CA LEU A 117 8.23 -10.55 -3.82
C LEU A 117 7.84 -11.94 -4.36
N VAL A 118 8.20 -13.01 -3.65
CA VAL A 118 7.89 -14.40 -4.04
C VAL A 118 6.39 -14.65 -4.03
N GLU A 119 5.69 -14.18 -2.99
CA GLU A 119 4.25 -14.39 -2.85
C GLU A 119 3.40 -13.29 -3.52
N ARG A 120 4.04 -12.28 -4.14
CA ARG A 120 3.38 -11.11 -4.76
C ARG A 120 2.44 -10.38 -3.78
N ARG A 121 2.78 -10.35 -2.48
CA ARG A 121 2.00 -9.63 -1.46
C ARG A 121 1.93 -8.12 -1.74
N PHE A 122 2.84 -7.57 -2.55
CA PHE A 122 2.75 -6.18 -2.99
C PHE A 122 1.50 -5.89 -3.85
N LYS A 123 0.87 -6.89 -4.47
CA LYS A 123 -0.42 -6.73 -5.17
C LYS A 123 -1.59 -6.41 -4.23
N ASP A 124 -1.42 -6.62 -2.92
CA ASP A 124 -2.39 -6.18 -1.91
C ASP A 124 -2.58 -4.65 -1.93
N LEU A 125 -1.55 -3.89 -2.32
CA LEU A 125 -1.59 -2.43 -2.41
C LEU A 125 -2.65 -1.97 -3.43
N GLU A 126 -2.57 -2.50 -4.64
CA GLU A 126 -3.51 -2.23 -5.73
C GLU A 126 -4.91 -2.72 -5.37
N ARG A 127 -5.04 -3.96 -4.88
CA ARG A 127 -6.34 -4.54 -4.51
C ARG A 127 -7.08 -3.69 -3.47
N LEU A 128 -6.37 -3.25 -2.42
CA LEU A 128 -6.96 -2.40 -1.38
C LEU A 128 -7.32 -1.01 -1.93
N ALA A 129 -6.45 -0.41 -2.76
CA ALA A 129 -6.71 0.90 -3.36
C ALA A 129 -7.97 0.89 -4.24
N LEU A 130 -8.08 -0.10 -5.13
CA LEU A 130 -9.26 -0.29 -5.98
C LEU A 130 -10.53 -0.44 -5.16
N LYS A 131 -10.49 -1.25 -4.10
CA LYS A 131 -11.64 -1.45 -3.22
C LYS A 131 -12.10 -0.16 -2.53
N ILE A 132 -11.17 0.65 -2.05
CA ILE A 132 -11.48 1.93 -1.41
C ILE A 132 -12.08 2.91 -2.42
N VAL A 133 -11.50 3.00 -3.62
CA VAL A 133 -12.03 3.85 -4.71
C VAL A 133 -13.42 3.43 -5.15
N GLU A 134 -13.66 2.14 -5.32
CA GLU A 134 -14.98 1.61 -5.67
C GLU A 134 -16.02 1.88 -4.58
N TRP A 135 -15.63 1.70 -3.33
CA TRP A 135 -16.49 2.01 -2.19
C TRP A 135 -16.84 3.50 -2.15
N ALA A 136 -15.86 4.39 -2.27
CA ALA A 136 -16.09 5.84 -2.23
C ALA A 136 -17.02 6.30 -3.36
N ARG A 137 -16.78 5.83 -4.59
CA ARG A 137 -17.64 6.12 -5.76
C ARG A 137 -19.08 5.67 -5.54
N LYS A 138 -19.29 4.47 -4.97
CA LYS A 138 -20.64 3.95 -4.65
C LYS A 138 -21.38 4.81 -3.63
N HIS A 139 -20.66 5.55 -2.79
CA HIS A 139 -21.22 6.43 -1.76
C HIS A 139 -21.26 7.91 -2.19
N GLY A 140 -20.96 8.22 -3.46
CA GLY A 140 -21.00 9.59 -3.99
C GLY A 140 -19.88 10.49 -3.47
N VAL A 141 -18.79 9.88 -2.97
CA VAL A 141 -17.62 10.55 -2.43
C VAL A 141 -16.55 10.58 -3.53
N ASP A 142 -15.88 11.72 -3.74
CA ASP A 142 -14.65 11.74 -4.55
C ASP A 142 -13.56 11.08 -3.69
N PRO A 143 -13.06 9.89 -4.07
CA PRO A 143 -12.08 9.17 -3.27
C PRO A 143 -10.79 9.97 -3.07
#